data_AF-A0A9W6VDB4-F1
#
_entry.id   AF-A0A9W6VDB4-F1
#
_cell.length_a   1.000
_cell.length_b   1.000
_cell.length_c   1.000
_cell.angle_alpha   90.00
_cell.angle_beta   90.00
_cell.angle_gamma   90.00
#
_symmetry.space_group_name_H-M   'P 1'
#
loop_
_entity.id
_entity.type
_entity.pdbx_description
1 polymer ?
#
loop_
_entity_poly.entity_id
_entity_poly.type
_entity_poly.pdbx_seq_one_letter_code
_entity_poly.pdbx_strand_id
1 'polypeptide(L)'
;MSEFRNGMAADGVPGARWRKSSRSGAVGNCVELSPVDEIRTAVRDSKNPSGPALLFPGAVIESFTRAVKDGHVATTDASHAAEAYLRKLVSRGFEFLHPRDASGEIAAVVGVRAHHNVIDVVRLHAEDEVIATRLPGDTDDVLNPDVVLWHREGWAAEVLRQMIDLPDDRTPGSLGQLRDGVETVVNGCWVPTSPGRSKWLPASA
;
A
#
# COMPACT_ATOMS: atom_id res chain seq x y z
N MET A 1 30.51 27.30 -17.60
CA MET A 1 30.07 25.91 -17.37
C MET A 1 28.78 25.97 -16.58
N SER A 2 27.70 25.37 -17.07
CA SER A 2 26.44 25.35 -16.34
C SER A 2 26.61 24.57 -15.04
N GLU A 3 26.20 25.17 -13.92
CA GLU A 3 26.21 24.49 -12.63
C GLU A 3 25.02 23.53 -12.54
N PHE A 4 25.32 22.26 -12.28
CA PHE A 4 24.32 21.22 -12.09
C PHE A 4 24.34 20.80 -10.62
N ARG A 5 23.20 20.90 -9.95
CA ARG A 5 23.05 20.55 -8.53
C ARG A 5 21.78 19.73 -8.32
N ASN A 6 21.88 18.69 -7.50
CA ASN A 6 20.70 17.97 -7.05
C ASN A 6 19.72 18.93 -6.35
N GLY A 7 18.44 18.79 -6.67
CA GLY A 7 17.37 19.64 -6.16
C GLY A 7 17.22 20.99 -6.88
N MET A 8 17.92 21.24 -7.99
CA MET A 8 17.62 22.41 -8.84
C MET A 8 16.25 22.26 -9.52
N ALA A 9 15.61 23.38 -9.86
CA ALA A 9 14.33 23.34 -10.58
C ALA A 9 14.48 22.63 -11.93
N ALA A 10 13.60 21.69 -12.22
CA ALA A 10 13.72 20.82 -13.39
C ALA A 10 13.53 21.56 -14.73
N ASP A 11 12.76 22.65 -14.75
CA ASP A 11 12.65 23.56 -15.90
C ASP A 11 13.89 24.45 -16.09
N GLY A 12 14.71 24.60 -15.04
CA GLY A 12 15.98 25.32 -15.06
C GLY A 12 17.20 24.47 -15.41
N VAL A 13 17.05 23.15 -15.67
CA VAL A 13 18.17 22.26 -15.99
C VAL A 13 18.67 22.54 -17.41
N PRO A 14 19.90 23.06 -17.60
CA PRO A 14 20.37 23.49 -18.91
C PRO A 14 20.51 22.31 -19.87
N GLY A 15 19.99 22.47 -21.09
CA GLY A 15 20.06 21.43 -22.13
C GLY A 15 19.12 20.24 -21.93
N ALA A 16 18.27 20.25 -20.90
CA ALA A 16 17.37 19.14 -20.64
C ALA A 16 16.31 18.98 -21.75
N ARG A 17 16.18 17.75 -22.25
CA ARG A 17 15.14 17.28 -23.16
C ARG A 17 14.44 16.10 -22.51
N TRP A 18 13.45 16.42 -21.69
CA TRP A 18 12.70 15.46 -20.90
C TRP A 18 11.97 14.43 -21.77
N ARG A 19 12.18 13.15 -21.47
CA ARG A 19 11.54 12.03 -22.14
C ARG A 19 10.78 11.19 -21.12
N LYS A 20 9.48 11.04 -21.37
CA LYS A 20 8.60 10.10 -20.68
C LYS A 20 8.62 8.74 -21.39
N SER A 21 8.39 7.66 -20.65
CA SER A 21 8.18 6.34 -21.25
C SER A 21 6.88 6.33 -22.07
N SER A 22 6.88 5.65 -23.23
CA SER A 22 5.64 5.41 -23.99
C SER A 22 4.67 4.44 -23.30
N ARG A 23 5.13 3.74 -22.26
CA ARG A 23 4.30 2.86 -21.42
C ARG A 23 3.62 3.60 -20.25
N SER A 24 3.91 4.89 -20.08
CA SER A 24 3.27 5.73 -19.07
C SER A 24 1.85 6.08 -19.49
N GLY A 25 0.86 5.74 -18.66
CA GLY A 25 -0.55 6.09 -18.86
C GLY A 25 -0.95 7.43 -18.23
N ALA A 26 -2.19 7.86 -18.46
CA ALA A 26 -2.73 9.14 -17.96
C ALA A 26 -2.88 9.22 -16.42
N VAL A 27 -2.85 8.08 -15.73
CA VAL A 27 -3.16 7.97 -14.28
C VAL A 27 -1.93 7.56 -13.44
N GLY A 28 -0.72 7.59 -14.00
CA GLY A 28 0.50 7.10 -13.33
C GLY A 28 1.39 8.20 -12.72
N ASN A 29 2.07 7.88 -11.61
CA ASN A 29 3.21 8.64 -11.06
C ASN A 29 4.45 8.44 -11.93
N CYS A 30 4.48 9.08 -13.09
CA CYS A 30 5.53 8.86 -14.09
C CYS A 30 6.76 9.71 -13.77
N VAL A 31 7.94 9.16 -14.05
CA VAL A 31 9.20 9.91 -14.08
C VAL A 31 9.60 10.23 -15.52
N GLU A 32 10.25 11.38 -15.72
CA GLU A 32 10.88 11.73 -16.99
C GLU A 32 12.39 11.82 -16.81
N LEU A 33 13.12 11.39 -17.83
CA LEU A 33 14.58 11.41 -17.82
C LEU A 33 15.11 12.31 -18.94
N SER A 34 16.26 12.93 -18.72
CA SER A 34 17.00 13.68 -19.73
C SER A 34 18.51 13.50 -19.54
N PRO A 35 19.25 12.95 -20.50
CA PRO A 35 20.69 13.18 -20.57
C PRO A 35 20.93 14.69 -20.69
N VAL A 36 21.79 15.25 -19.84
CA VAL A 36 22.05 16.70 -19.80
C VAL A 36 23.48 17.04 -20.21
N ASP A 37 24.38 16.07 -20.12
CA ASP A 37 25.74 16.08 -20.65
C ASP A 37 26.24 14.63 -20.82
N GLU A 38 27.54 14.45 -21.07
CA GLU A 38 28.16 13.15 -21.31
C GLU A 38 28.15 12.21 -20.08
N ILE A 39 28.04 12.76 -18.87
CA ILE A 39 28.21 12.01 -17.63
C ILE A 39 26.97 12.00 -16.75
N ARG A 40 25.93 12.80 -17.04
CA ARG A 40 24.74 12.96 -16.17
C ARG A 40 23.42 12.78 -16.91
N THR A 41 22.50 12.15 -16.20
CA THR A 41 21.09 12.07 -16.55
C THR A 41 20.26 12.70 -15.43
N ALA A 42 19.45 13.69 -15.79
CA ALA A 42 18.47 14.30 -14.90
C ALA A 42 17.18 13.47 -14.88
N VAL A 43 16.53 13.40 -13.72
CA VAL A 43 15.26 12.71 -13.46
C VAL A 43 14.32 13.69 -12.76
N ARG A 44 13.07 13.77 -13.20
CA ARG A 44 12.03 14.58 -12.55
C ARG A 44 10.71 13.83 -12.44
N ASP A 45 9.85 14.32 -11.55
CA ASP A 45 8.44 13.92 -11.48
C ASP A 45 7.64 14.58 -12.62
N SER A 46 6.92 13.76 -13.40
CA SER A 46 6.06 14.25 -14.48
C SER A 46 4.91 15.12 -13.99
N LYS A 47 4.43 14.91 -12.75
CA LYS A 47 3.32 15.66 -12.15
C LYS A 47 3.77 17.04 -11.64
N ASN A 48 5.07 17.20 -11.39
CA ASN A 48 5.66 18.47 -10.99
C ASN A 48 6.84 18.86 -11.90
N PRO A 49 6.59 19.26 -13.16
CA PRO A 49 7.64 19.54 -14.15
C PRO A 49 8.62 20.65 -13.77
N SER A 50 8.24 21.55 -12.86
CA SER A 50 9.06 22.63 -12.30
C SER A 50 9.63 22.31 -10.92
N GLY A 51 9.32 21.12 -10.38
CA GLY A 51 9.84 20.64 -9.11
C GLY A 51 11.35 20.33 -9.14
N PRO A 52 11.90 19.81 -8.04
CA PRO A 52 13.32 19.47 -7.97
C PRO A 52 13.70 18.33 -8.93
N ALA A 53 14.80 18.51 -9.66
CA ALA A 53 15.44 17.46 -10.44
C ALA A 53 16.52 16.72 -9.62
N LEU A 54 16.61 15.42 -9.85
CA LEU A 54 17.73 14.58 -9.39
C LEU A 54 18.67 14.31 -10.56
N LEU A 55 19.96 14.46 -10.34
CA LEU A 55 21.03 14.21 -11.30
C LEU A 55 21.80 12.97 -10.88
N PHE A 56 21.83 11.99 -11.76
CA PHE A 56 22.57 10.76 -11.57
C PHE A 56 23.69 10.66 -12.61
N PRO A 57 24.82 10.01 -12.29
CA PRO A 57 25.75 9.61 -13.33
C PRO A 57 25.06 8.76 -14.40
N GLY A 58 25.30 9.03 -15.68
CA GLY A 58 24.68 8.32 -16.79
C GLY A 58 24.93 6.81 -16.72
N ALA A 59 26.16 6.41 -16.35
CA ALA A 59 26.52 5.01 -16.13
C ALA A 59 25.68 4.32 -15.04
N VAL A 60 25.24 5.06 -14.01
CA VAL A 60 24.37 4.51 -12.95
C VAL A 60 22.97 4.24 -13.48
N ILE A 61 22.39 5.16 -14.27
CA ILE A 61 21.09 4.95 -14.92
C ILE A 61 21.15 3.79 -15.91
N GLU A 62 22.23 3.68 -16.68
CA GLU A 62 22.42 2.57 -17.61
C GLU A 62 22.52 1.22 -16.89
N SER A 63 23.37 1.14 -15.86
CA SER A 63 23.55 -0.05 -15.03
C SER A 63 22.23 -0.47 -14.37
N PHE A 64 21.51 0.49 -13.77
CA PHE A 64 20.20 0.25 -13.19
C PHE A 64 19.20 -0.29 -14.21
N THR A 65 19.09 0.35 -15.38
CA THR A 65 18.14 -0.08 -16.42
C THR A 65 18.46 -1.48 -16.95
N ARG A 66 19.75 -1.81 -17.06
CA ARG A 66 20.21 -3.15 -17.44
C ARG A 66 19.84 -4.18 -16.39
N ALA A 67 20.14 -3.90 -15.12
CA ALA A 67 19.75 -4.76 -14.00
C ALA A 67 18.24 -5.00 -13.97
N VAL A 68 17.41 -3.98 -14.24
CA VAL A 68 15.94 -4.14 -14.30
C VAL A 68 15.54 -5.08 -15.44
N LYS A 69 16.11 -4.89 -16.64
CA LYS A 69 15.82 -5.74 -17.81
C LYS A 69 16.23 -7.19 -17.60
N ASP A 70 17.33 -7.41 -16.90
CA ASP A 70 17.89 -8.72 -16.66
C ASP A 70 17.27 -9.38 -15.40
N GLY A 71 16.37 -8.70 -14.69
CA GLY A 71 15.74 -9.20 -13.46
C GLY A 71 16.65 -9.21 -12.23
N HIS A 72 17.78 -8.48 -12.28
CA HIS A 72 18.79 -8.41 -11.22
C HIS A 72 18.62 -7.21 -10.28
N VAL A 73 17.56 -6.41 -10.44
CA VAL A 73 17.14 -5.52 -9.36
C VAL A 73 16.42 -6.38 -8.35
N ALA A 74 17.13 -6.72 -7.27
CA ALA A 74 16.48 -7.24 -6.09
C ALA A 74 15.48 -6.18 -5.63
N THR A 75 14.18 -6.41 -5.86
CA THR A 75 13.23 -5.91 -4.88
C THR A 75 13.62 -6.66 -3.60
N THR A 76 13.77 -5.93 -2.52
CA THR A 76 14.14 -6.50 -1.22
C THR A 76 13.30 -7.75 -0.99
N ASP A 77 13.89 -8.81 -0.43
CA ASP A 77 13.17 -10.05 -0.07
C ASP A 77 11.84 -9.75 0.65
N ALA A 78 11.81 -8.64 1.39
CA ALA A 78 10.64 -8.06 2.03
C ALA A 78 9.47 -7.71 1.07
N SER A 79 9.71 -7.09 -0.11
CA SER A 79 8.63 -6.71 -1.03
C SER A 79 8.04 -7.94 -1.73
N HIS A 80 8.87 -8.93 -2.12
CA HIS A 80 8.37 -10.24 -2.60
C HIS A 80 7.61 -11.00 -1.50
N ALA A 81 8.10 -10.97 -0.27
CA ALA A 81 7.41 -11.57 0.87
C ALA A 81 6.06 -10.89 1.15
N ALA A 82 5.99 -9.56 1.07
CA ALA A 82 4.76 -8.80 1.25
C ALA A 82 3.71 -9.19 0.20
N GLU A 83 4.09 -9.33 -1.08
CA GLU A 83 3.18 -9.80 -2.13
C GLU A 83 2.65 -11.21 -1.81
N ALA A 84 3.54 -12.14 -1.43
CA ALA A 84 3.15 -13.50 -1.05
C ALA A 84 2.18 -13.52 0.14
N TYR A 85 2.41 -12.66 1.13
CA TYR A 85 1.53 -12.53 2.29
C TYR A 85 0.18 -11.91 1.93
N LEU A 86 0.13 -10.90 1.06
CA LEU A 86 -1.14 -10.33 0.58
C LEU A 86 -1.99 -11.40 -0.13
N ARG A 87 -1.38 -12.22 -0.99
CA ARG A 87 -2.07 -13.36 -1.63
C ARG A 87 -2.59 -14.36 -0.61
N LYS A 88 -1.82 -14.62 0.47
CA LYS A 88 -2.23 -15.49 1.57
C LYS A 88 -3.39 -14.89 2.36
N LEU A 89 -3.41 -13.58 2.61
CA LEU A 89 -4.57 -12.90 3.23
C LEU A 89 -5.82 -13.04 2.36
N VAL A 90 -5.72 -12.82 1.04
CA VAL A 90 -6.85 -13.07 0.11
C VAL A 90 -7.35 -14.50 0.23
N SER A 91 -6.45 -15.49 0.28
CA SER A 91 -6.84 -16.91 0.43
C SER A 91 -7.52 -17.23 1.77
N ARG A 92 -7.29 -16.42 2.81
CA ARG A 92 -7.99 -16.52 4.10
C ARG A 92 -9.36 -15.83 4.10
N GLY A 93 -9.69 -15.09 3.05
CA GLY A 93 -10.96 -14.36 2.94
C GLY A 93 -10.87 -12.89 3.33
N PHE A 94 -9.68 -12.28 3.28
CA PHE A 94 -9.58 -10.82 3.31
C PHE A 94 -10.12 -10.23 2.01
N GLU A 95 -11.03 -9.28 2.15
CA GLU A 95 -11.48 -8.42 1.07
C GLU A 95 -10.70 -7.12 1.09
N PHE A 96 -10.21 -6.68 -0.07
CA PHE A 96 -9.38 -5.48 -0.19
C PHE A 96 -10.11 -4.33 -0.88
N LEU A 97 -10.05 -3.17 -0.25
CA LEU A 97 -10.60 -1.90 -0.69
C LEU A 97 -9.46 -0.91 -0.94
N HIS A 98 -9.65 -0.03 -1.91
CA HIS A 98 -8.66 0.97 -2.30
C HIS A 98 -9.28 2.37 -2.14
N PRO A 99 -9.47 2.86 -0.90
CA PRO A 99 -10.03 4.18 -0.66
C PRO A 99 -9.20 5.25 -1.38
N ARG A 100 -9.92 6.20 -2.01
CA ARG A 100 -9.33 7.35 -2.68
C ARG A 100 -9.63 8.62 -1.91
N ASP A 101 -8.68 9.55 -1.92
CA ASP A 101 -8.87 10.87 -1.33
C ASP A 101 -9.74 11.79 -2.22
N ALA A 102 -9.92 13.04 -1.79
CA ALA A 102 -10.70 14.04 -2.53
C ALA A 102 -10.12 14.37 -3.92
N SER A 103 -8.84 14.07 -4.15
CA SER A 103 -8.15 14.26 -5.44
C SER A 103 -8.26 13.04 -6.36
N GLY A 104 -8.77 11.91 -5.85
CA GLY A 104 -8.86 10.64 -6.58
C GLY A 104 -7.60 9.78 -6.47
N GLU A 105 -6.60 10.21 -5.71
CA GLU A 105 -5.38 9.43 -5.42
C GLU A 105 -5.69 8.35 -4.38
N ILE A 106 -4.97 7.22 -4.46
CA ILE A 106 -5.17 6.11 -3.51
C ILE A 106 -4.61 6.54 -2.15
N ALA A 107 -5.47 6.57 -1.13
CA ALA A 107 -5.10 6.98 0.23
C ALA A 107 -4.48 5.82 1.04
N ALA A 108 -4.93 4.59 0.79
CA ALA A 108 -4.41 3.35 1.38
C ALA A 108 -4.95 2.14 0.61
N VAL A 109 -4.36 0.97 0.87
CA VAL A 109 -4.98 -0.33 0.61
C VAL A 109 -5.50 -0.86 1.95
N VAL A 110 -6.79 -1.20 2.03
CA VAL A 110 -7.43 -1.66 3.26
C VAL A 110 -7.96 -3.08 3.06
N GLY A 111 -7.38 -4.05 3.76
CA GLY A 111 -7.85 -5.43 3.81
C GLY A 111 -8.69 -5.67 5.05
N VAL A 112 -9.86 -6.30 4.92
CA VAL A 112 -10.71 -6.64 6.05
C VAL A 112 -11.22 -8.08 5.95
N ARG A 113 -11.25 -8.79 7.09
CA ARG A 113 -11.81 -10.13 7.22
C ARG A 113 -12.58 -10.24 8.54
N ALA A 114 -13.91 -10.33 8.45
CA ALA A 114 -14.73 -10.75 9.59
C ALA A 114 -14.75 -12.28 9.67
N HIS A 115 -14.40 -12.85 10.81
CA HIS A 115 -14.49 -14.29 11.02
C HIS A 115 -14.67 -14.61 12.52
N HIS A 116 -15.39 -15.69 12.80
CA HIS A 116 -15.71 -16.08 14.18
C HIS A 116 -16.30 -14.88 14.96
N ASN A 117 -15.68 -14.48 16.07
CA ASN A 117 -16.08 -13.34 16.89
C ASN A 117 -15.10 -12.16 16.80
N VAL A 118 -14.34 -12.05 15.70
CA VAL A 118 -13.35 -10.99 15.49
C VAL A 118 -13.40 -10.43 14.07
N ILE A 119 -12.85 -9.22 13.93
CA ILE A 119 -12.63 -8.57 12.63
C ILE A 119 -11.14 -8.26 12.52
N ASP A 120 -10.48 -8.87 11.54
CA ASP A 120 -9.10 -8.54 11.20
C ASP A 120 -9.07 -7.44 10.15
N VAL A 121 -8.22 -6.44 10.37
CA VAL A 121 -8.07 -5.26 9.52
C VAL A 121 -6.59 -5.05 9.26
N VAL A 122 -6.26 -4.77 8.00
CA VAL A 122 -4.92 -4.35 7.58
C VAL A 122 -5.05 -3.07 6.77
N ARG A 123 -4.28 -2.05 7.09
CA ARG A 123 -4.19 -0.78 6.36
C ARG A 123 -2.75 -0.59 5.88
N LEU A 124 -2.55 -0.47 4.59
CA LEU A 124 -1.25 -0.24 3.96
C LEU A 124 -1.25 1.17 3.37
N HIS A 125 -0.51 2.09 4.00
CA HIS A 125 -0.26 3.43 3.48
C HIS A 125 1.01 3.45 2.61
N ALA A 126 2.04 2.72 3.05
CA ALA A 126 3.28 2.47 2.32
C ALA A 126 3.83 1.06 2.67
N GLU A 127 4.94 0.65 2.05
CA GLU A 127 5.59 -0.63 2.37
C GLU A 127 6.17 -0.66 3.80
N ASP A 128 6.56 0.49 4.33
CA ASP A 128 7.09 0.70 5.68
C ASP A 128 6.05 1.23 6.68
N GLU A 129 4.84 1.55 6.20
CA GLU A 129 3.73 2.09 6.98
C GLU A 129 2.47 1.21 6.81
N VAL A 130 2.51 0.05 7.45
CA VAL A 130 1.38 -0.89 7.53
C VAL A 130 0.88 -1.01 8.96
N ILE A 131 -0.43 -0.89 9.16
CA ILE A 131 -1.10 -1.10 10.44
C ILE A 131 -2.01 -2.32 10.31
N ALA A 132 -1.87 -3.29 11.20
CA ALA A 132 -2.76 -4.44 11.29
C ALA A 132 -3.38 -4.54 12.69
N THR A 133 -4.68 -4.80 12.75
CA THR A 133 -5.44 -4.86 14.00
C THR A 133 -6.45 -5.99 13.97
N ARG A 134 -6.63 -6.66 15.12
CA ARG A 134 -7.77 -7.54 15.38
C ARG A 134 -8.72 -6.85 16.33
N LEU A 135 -9.98 -6.79 15.95
CA LEU A 135 -11.05 -6.10 16.67
C LEU A 135 -12.11 -7.10 17.14
N PRO A 136 -12.92 -6.76 18.15
CA PRO A 136 -14.13 -7.51 18.47
C PRO A 136 -15.09 -7.61 17.27
N GLY A 137 -15.80 -8.74 17.16
CA GLY A 137 -16.76 -9.01 16.07
C GLY A 137 -17.96 -8.06 16.02
N ASP A 138 -18.27 -7.39 17.12
CA ASP A 138 -19.34 -6.41 17.29
C ASP A 138 -18.88 -4.95 17.09
N THR A 139 -17.67 -4.75 16.54
CA THR A 139 -17.13 -3.41 16.29
C THR A 139 -17.94 -2.66 15.22
N ASP A 140 -18.51 -1.51 15.60
CA ASP A 140 -19.31 -0.64 14.72
C ASP A 140 -18.48 0.16 13.69
N ASP A 141 -17.38 0.79 14.13
CA ASP A 141 -16.45 1.54 13.29
C ASP A 141 -15.07 0.87 13.30
N VAL A 142 -14.84 0.02 12.31
CA VAL A 142 -13.63 -0.77 12.14
C VAL A 142 -12.42 0.10 11.77
N LEU A 143 -12.64 1.26 11.17
CA LEU A 143 -11.56 2.17 10.80
C LEU A 143 -11.09 3.01 11.99
N ASN A 144 -12.00 3.32 12.91
CA ASN A 144 -11.71 4.03 14.15
C ASN A 144 -12.29 3.29 15.38
N PRO A 145 -11.70 2.15 15.76
CA PRO A 145 -12.25 1.30 16.81
C PRO A 145 -11.91 1.81 18.21
N ASP A 146 -12.85 1.70 19.14
CA ASP A 146 -12.64 1.99 20.56
C ASP A 146 -11.89 0.86 21.28
N VAL A 147 -12.01 -0.37 20.77
CA VAL A 147 -11.43 -1.58 21.38
C VAL A 147 -10.60 -2.33 20.34
N VAL A 148 -9.36 -2.65 20.71
CA VAL A 148 -8.41 -3.40 19.88
C VAL A 148 -7.89 -4.60 20.66
N LEU A 149 -8.09 -5.81 20.13
CA LEU A 149 -7.65 -7.07 20.75
C LEU A 149 -6.18 -7.38 20.45
N TRP A 150 -5.71 -6.92 19.28
CA TRP A 150 -4.31 -7.05 18.87
C TRP A 150 -3.96 -5.96 17.87
N HIS A 151 -2.72 -5.48 17.89
CA HIS A 151 -2.23 -4.41 17.03
C HIS A 151 -0.75 -4.58 16.70
N ARG A 152 -0.38 -4.32 15.44
CA ARG A 152 1.00 -4.13 14.97
C ARG A 152 1.08 -3.02 13.94
N GLU A 153 2.26 -2.41 13.87
CA GLU A 153 2.60 -1.37 12.91
C GLU A 153 4.05 -1.54 12.43
N GLY A 154 4.32 -1.17 11.19
CA GLY A 154 5.67 -1.14 10.60
C GLY A 154 5.69 -1.71 9.19
N TRP A 155 6.79 -2.40 8.85
CA TRP A 155 7.03 -2.94 7.52
C TRP A 155 6.01 -4.02 7.14
N ALA A 156 5.52 -3.95 5.90
CA ALA A 156 4.50 -4.83 5.36
C ALA A 156 4.84 -6.31 5.56
N ALA A 157 6.07 -6.71 5.23
CA ALA A 157 6.49 -8.11 5.37
C ALA A 157 6.35 -8.62 6.82
N GLU A 158 6.72 -7.80 7.80
CA GLU A 158 6.70 -8.19 9.21
C GLU A 158 5.29 -8.18 9.79
N VAL A 159 4.52 -7.15 9.48
CA VAL A 159 3.16 -6.95 9.99
C VAL A 159 2.21 -7.99 9.39
N LEU A 160 2.27 -8.20 8.06
CA LEU A 160 1.42 -9.16 7.37
C LEU A 160 1.73 -10.60 7.83
N ARG A 161 3.01 -10.93 8.03
CA ARG A 161 3.40 -12.23 8.60
C ARG A 161 2.77 -12.44 9.96
N GLN A 162 2.88 -11.47 10.87
CA GLN A 162 2.30 -11.59 12.21
C GLN A 162 0.77 -11.72 12.20
N MET A 163 0.09 -11.00 11.32
CA MET A 163 -1.35 -11.15 11.10
C MET A 163 -1.69 -12.56 10.58
N ILE A 164 -0.87 -13.11 9.67
CA ILE A 164 -1.03 -14.48 9.18
C ILE A 164 -0.75 -15.52 10.29
N ASP A 165 0.14 -15.22 11.22
CA ASP A 165 0.45 -16.13 12.33
C ASP A 165 -0.62 -16.08 13.44
N LEU A 166 -1.57 -15.13 13.38
CA LEU A 166 -2.67 -15.10 14.35
C LEU A 166 -3.59 -16.32 14.16
N PRO A 167 -3.94 -17.01 15.27
CA PRO A 167 -4.90 -18.11 15.25
C PRO A 167 -6.27 -17.63 14.74
N ASP A 168 -6.98 -18.48 14.01
CA ASP A 168 -8.36 -18.17 13.59
C ASP A 168 -9.37 -18.42 14.73
N ASP A 169 -8.99 -19.24 15.71
CA ASP A 169 -9.78 -19.62 16.87
C ASP A 169 -9.59 -18.67 18.06
N ARG A 170 -10.73 -18.35 18.69
CA ARG A 170 -10.97 -17.49 19.87
C ARG A 170 -9.75 -16.93 20.61
N THR A 171 -9.71 -15.61 20.77
CA THR A 171 -9.02 -14.99 21.90
C THR A 171 -9.73 -15.41 23.21
N PRO A 172 -9.04 -16.01 24.19
CA PRO A 172 -9.61 -16.22 25.52
C PRO A 172 -9.88 -14.87 26.18
N GLY A 173 -11.14 -14.57 26.52
CA GLY A 173 -11.47 -13.37 27.31
C GLY A 173 -12.72 -12.58 26.88
N SER A 174 -13.30 -12.84 25.72
CA SER A 174 -14.60 -12.26 25.34
C SER A 174 -15.71 -13.19 25.84
N LEU A 175 -16.48 -12.74 26.84
CA LEU A 175 -17.60 -13.50 27.40
C LEU A 175 -18.63 -13.84 26.31
N GLY A 176 -18.58 -15.07 25.82
CA GLY A 176 -19.69 -15.68 25.11
C GLY A 176 -20.86 -15.87 26.08
N GLN A 177 -21.89 -15.04 25.95
CA GLN A 177 -23.22 -15.50 26.32
C GLN A 177 -23.64 -16.55 25.29
N LEU A 178 -23.51 -17.81 25.70
CA LEU A 178 -24.14 -18.96 25.08
C LEU A 178 -25.63 -18.69 24.87
N ARG A 179 -26.03 -18.55 23.61
CA ARG A 179 -27.37 -18.90 23.16
C ARG A 179 -27.24 -19.74 21.89
N ASP A 180 -27.50 -21.02 22.07
CA ASP A 180 -27.86 -22.01 21.05
C ASP A 180 -26.98 -22.09 19.80
N GLY A 181 -25.87 -22.82 19.90
CA GLY A 181 -25.59 -23.99 19.05
C GLY A 181 -25.58 -23.87 17.52
N VAL A 182 -25.52 -22.67 16.94
CA VAL A 182 -25.38 -22.48 15.50
C VAL A 182 -24.23 -21.51 15.26
N GLU A 183 -23.16 -21.97 14.60
CA GLU A 183 -22.16 -21.09 13.99
C GLU A 183 -22.84 -20.26 12.90
N THR A 184 -23.39 -19.11 13.26
CA THR A 184 -23.81 -18.13 12.26
C THR A 184 -22.55 -17.51 11.68
N VAL A 185 -22.12 -18.02 10.53
CA VAL A 185 -21.26 -17.28 9.61
C VAL A 185 -22.00 -15.98 9.30
N VAL A 186 -21.54 -14.87 9.90
CA VAL A 186 -22.14 -13.58 9.62
C VAL A 186 -21.60 -13.12 8.26
N ASN A 187 -22.31 -13.50 7.20
CA ASN A 187 -22.11 -12.90 5.88
C ASN A 187 -22.43 -11.41 5.99
N GLY A 188 -21.72 -10.55 5.26
CA GLY A 188 -21.94 -9.12 5.27
C GLY A 188 -21.25 -8.42 4.12
N CYS A 189 -21.59 -7.16 3.89
CA CYS A 189 -20.98 -6.35 2.84
C CYS A 189 -20.55 -4.98 3.37
N TRP A 190 -19.44 -4.49 2.84
CA TRP A 190 -18.99 -3.12 3.10
C TRP A 190 -19.81 -2.13 2.28
N VAL A 191 -20.50 -1.22 2.95
CA VAL A 191 -21.27 -0.16 2.32
C VAL A 191 -20.54 1.17 2.49
N PRO A 192 -20.22 1.89 1.39
CA PRO A 192 -19.68 3.24 1.47
C PRO A 192 -20.69 4.17 2.16
N THR A 193 -20.27 4.89 3.21
CA THR A 193 -21.13 5.84 3.95
C THR A 193 -20.77 7.29 3.65
N SER A 194 -19.50 7.60 3.39
CA SER A 194 -19.02 8.90 2.90
C SER A 194 -17.69 8.71 2.15
N PRO A 195 -17.17 9.72 1.42
CA PRO A 195 -15.85 9.62 0.80
C PRO A 195 -14.79 9.21 1.85
N GLY A 196 -14.09 8.10 1.60
CA GLY A 196 -13.10 7.53 2.54
C GLY A 196 -13.66 6.79 3.75
N ARG A 197 -14.98 6.66 3.92
CA ARG A 197 -15.61 5.97 5.05
C ARG A 197 -16.57 4.88 4.56
N SER A 198 -16.41 3.66 5.08
CA SER A 198 -17.31 2.54 4.82
C SER A 198 -17.72 1.94 6.14
N LYS A 199 -18.95 1.40 6.20
CA LYS A 199 -19.45 0.63 7.34
C LYS A 199 -19.75 -0.79 6.88
N TRP A 200 -19.34 -1.78 7.67
CA TRP A 200 -19.68 -3.17 7.41
C TRP A 200 -21.11 -3.40 7.89
N LEU A 201 -21.95 -3.91 7.00
CA LEU A 201 -23.30 -4.30 7.34
C LEU A 201 -23.40 -5.82 7.30
N PRO A 202 -23.89 -6.47 8.37
CA PRO A 202 -24.23 -7.88 8.29
C PRO A 202 -25.32 -8.05 7.23
N ALA A 203 -25.16 -9.06 6.37
CA ALA A 203 -26.19 -9.48 5.43
C ALA A 203 -27.30 -10.11 6.24
N SER A 204 -28.45 -9.44 6.30
CA SER A 204 -29.68 -10.01 6.86
C SER A 204 -30.04 -11.26 6.04
N ALA A 205 -30.23 -12.39 6.73
CA ALA A 205 -30.79 -13.61 6.13
C ALA A 205 -32.25 -13.41 5.70
#